data_AF-A0A1W9TK16-F1
#
_entry.id   AF-A0A1W9TK16-F1
#
_cell.length_a   1.000
_cell.length_b   1.000
_cell.length_c   1.000
_cell.angle_alpha   90.00
_cell.angle_beta   90.00
_cell.angle_gamma   90.00
#
_symmetry.space_group_name_H-M   'P 1'
#
loop_
_entity.id
_entity.type
_entity.pdbx_description
1 polymer ?
#
loop_
_entity_poly.entity_id
_entity_poly.type
_entity_poly.pdbx_seq_one_letter_code
_entity_poly.pdbx_strand_id
1 'polypeptide(L)' 'MKKFFSSPFILRLIVGSIFIYAGFHKIINPKLFEQTLSAYNLFSDSFVHFIVLIFPWLQLILGTLLISGYLAK' A
#
# COMPACT_ATOMS: atom_id res chain seq x y z
N MET A 1 -6.36 29.42 -10.89
CA MET A 1 -5.70 28.11 -11.07
C MET A 1 -4.24 28.18 -10.59
N LYS A 2 -4.00 28.51 -9.31
CA LYS A 2 -2.66 28.86 -8.76
C LYS A 2 -2.18 27.92 -7.62
N LYS A 3 -2.59 26.65 -7.59
CA LYS A 3 -2.24 25.71 -6.50
C LYS A 3 -1.61 24.40 -6.98
N PHE A 4 -1.04 24.38 -8.19
CA PHE A 4 -0.47 23.15 -8.77
C PHE A 4 0.99 22.89 -8.36
N PHE A 5 1.67 23.88 -7.77
CA PHE A 5 3.11 23.83 -7.48
C PHE A 5 3.42 23.90 -5.98
N SER A 6 2.63 23.19 -5.17
CA SER A 6 3.07 22.87 -3.82
C SER A 6 3.88 21.57 -3.90
N SER A 7 5.16 21.66 -3.53
CA SER A 7 6.13 20.57 -3.28
C SER A 7 5.57 19.15 -3.00
N PRO A 8 4.47 18.93 -2.25
CA PRO A 8 3.90 17.60 -2.04
C PRO A 8 3.33 16.86 -3.26
N PHE A 9 3.06 17.48 -4.41
CA PHE A 9 2.39 16.75 -5.52
C PHE A 9 3.23 15.59 -6.08
N ILE A 10 4.50 15.86 -6.35
CA ILE A 10 5.45 14.85 -6.86
C ILE A 10 5.66 13.76 -5.82
N LEU A 11 5.78 14.14 -4.53
CA LEU A 11 5.92 13.18 -3.44
C LEU A 11 4.69 12.25 -3.34
N ARG A 12 3.47 12.77 -3.53
CA ARG A 12 2.25 11.96 -3.52
C ARG A 12 2.19 10.97 -4.68
N LEU A 13 2.62 11.38 -5.87
CA LEU A 13 2.75 10.47 -7.01
C LEU A 13 3.76 9.36 -6.75
N ILE A 14 4.93 9.70 -6.21
CA ILE A 14 5.97 8.72 -5.86
C ILE A 14 5.46 7.76 -4.80
N VAL A 15 4.98 8.26 -3.65
CA VAL A 15 4.52 7.42 -2.53
C VAL A 15 3.31 6.58 -2.94
N GLY A 16 2.35 7.15 -3.66
CA GLY A 16 1.19 6.42 -4.15
C GLY A 16 1.57 5.32 -5.14
N SER A 17 2.52 5.57 -6.04
CA SER A 17 3.02 4.56 -6.97
C SER A 17 3.79 3.45 -6.26
N ILE A 18 4.58 3.76 -5.23
CA ILE A 18 5.25 2.77 -4.37
C ILE A 18 4.22 1.88 -3.67
N PHE A 19 3.14 2.47 -3.14
CA PHE A 19 2.05 1.72 -2.51
C PHE A 19 1.36 0.76 -3.49
N ILE A 20 1.06 1.23 -4.70
CA ILE A 20 0.46 0.40 -5.75
C ILE A 20 1.41 -0.73 -6.14
N TYR A 21 2.68 -0.42 -6.41
CA TYR A 21 3.68 -1.41 -6.79
C TYR A 21 3.90 -2.47 -5.70
N ALA A 22 4.06 -2.03 -4.45
CA ALA A 22 4.26 -2.92 -3.31
C ALA A 22 3.02 -3.78 -3.03
N GLY A 23 1.82 -3.21 -3.13
CA GLY A 23 0.56 -3.95 -2.97
C GLY A 23 0.38 -5.00 -4.07
N PHE A 24 0.61 -4.62 -5.33
CA PHE A 24 0.52 -5.54 -6.47
C PHE A 24 1.52 -6.71 -6.36
N HIS A 25 2.76 -6.43 -5.96
CA HIS A 25 3.76 -7.47 -5.75
C HIS A 25 3.34 -8.50 -4.68
N LYS A 26 2.64 -8.05 -3.63
CA LYS A 26 2.10 -8.93 -2.58
C LYS A 26 0.90 -9.76 -3.03
N ILE A 27 0.11 -9.27 -3.98
CA ILE A 27 -1.00 -10.03 -4.58
C ILE A 27 -0.48 -11.14 -5.49
N ILE A 28 0.59 -10.89 -6.24
CA ILE A 28 1.20 -11.91 -7.11
C ILE A 28 1.79 -13.05 -6.28
N ASN A 29 2.46 -12.72 -5.17
CA ASN A 29 3.17 -13.68 -4.34
C ASN A 29 2.68 -13.67 -2.87
N PRO A 30 1.43 -14.11 -2.61
CA PRO A 30 0.85 -14.07 -1.26
C PRO A 30 1.62 -14.97 -0.29
N LYS A 31 2.15 -16.11 -0.77
CA LYS A 31 2.93 -17.05 0.04
C LYS A 31 4.25 -16.45 0.55
N LEU A 32 4.94 -15.65 -0.26
CA LEU A 32 6.15 -14.94 0.17
C LEU A 32 5.81 -13.88 1.23
N PHE A 33 4.67 -13.20 1.09
CA PHE A 33 4.21 -12.22 2.07
C PHE A 33 3.81 -12.88 3.39
N GLU A 34 3.12 -14.01 3.34
CA GLU A 34 2.78 -14.85 4.50
C GLU A 34 4.02 -15.34 5.26
N GLN A 35 5.01 -15.88 4.54
CA GLN A 35 6.29 -16.30 5.11
C GLN A 35 7.02 -15.14 5.78
N THR A 36 7.00 -13.96 5.15
CA THR A 36 7.60 -12.75 5.71
C THR A 36 6.91 -12.38 7.02
N LEU A 37 5.58 -12.33 7.06
CA LEU A 37 4.82 -12.00 8.27
C LEU A 37 5.03 -13.02 9.40
N SER A 38 5.06 -14.30 9.05
CA SER A 38 5.30 -15.40 9.99
C SER A 38 6.73 -15.37 10.55
N ALA A 39 7.72 -15.01 9.72
CA ALA A 39 9.11 -14.87 10.15
C ALA A 39 9.28 -13.75 11.21
N TYR A 40 8.48 -12.68 11.12
CA TYR A 40 8.49 -11.62 12.14
C TYR A 40 7.76 -12.01 13.43
N ASN A 41 7.02 -13.13 13.48
CA ASN A 41 6.23 -13.58 14.64
C ASN A 41 5.34 -12.48 15.26
N LEU A 42 4.88 -11.53 14.45
CA LEU A 42 4.09 -10.37 14.92
C LEU A 42 2.64 -10.74 15.22
N PHE A 43 2.13 -11.81 14.60
CA PHE A 43 0.73 -12.19 14.63
C PHE A 43 0.59 -13.72 14.72
N SER A 44 -0.52 -14.19 15.28
CA SER A 44 -0.91 -15.60 15.24
C SER A 44 -1.24 -16.03 13.79
N ASP A 45 -1.05 -17.29 13.44
CA ASP A 45 -1.23 -17.81 12.07
C ASP A 45 -2.57 -17.43 11.43
N SER A 46 -3.66 -17.43 12.20
CA SER A 46 -4.98 -17.01 11.70
C SER A 46 -4.98 -15.54 11.28
N PHE A 47 -4.35 -14.65 12.07
CA PHE A 47 -4.24 -13.23 11.74
C PHE A 47 -3.31 -12.99 10.55
N VAL A 48 -2.23 -13.77 10.41
CA VAL A 48 -1.35 -13.66 9.24
C VAL A 48 -2.15 -13.85 7.95
N HIS A 49 -3.01 -14.87 7.88
CA HIS A 49 -3.82 -15.12 6.68
C HIS A 49 -4.76 -13.95 6.36
N PHE A 50 -5.43 -13.37 7.37
CA PHE A 50 -6.27 -12.18 7.18
C PHE A 50 -5.47 -10.97 6.69
N ILE A 51 -4.27 -10.75 7.23
CA ILE A 51 -3.40 -9.64 6.83
C ILE A 51 -2.89 -9.83 5.40
N VAL A 52 -2.47 -11.05 5.04
CA VAL A 52 -2.04 -11.40 3.68
C VAL A 52 -3.13 -11.08 2.66
N LEU A 53 -4.39 -11.35 3.02
CA LEU A 53 -5.52 -11.05 2.16
C LEU A 53 -5.83 -9.56 2.10
N ILE A 54 -5.99 -8.87 3.24
CA ILE A 54 -6.54 -7.50 3.30
C ILE A 54 -5.49 -6.42 3.01
N PHE A 55 -4.27 -6.60 3.52
CA PHE A 55 -3.23 -5.56 3.48
C PHE A 55 -2.85 -5.12 2.05
N PRO A 56 -2.70 -6.03 1.07
CA PRO A 56 -2.38 -5.63 -0.29
C PRO A 56 -3.48 -4.79 -0.96
N TRP A 57 -4.76 -5.14 -0.78
CA TRP A 57 -5.88 -4.34 -1.29
C TRP A 57 -5.93 -2.96 -0.65
N LEU A 58 -5.67 -2.89 0.65
CA LEU A 58 -5.61 -1.63 1.38
C LEU A 58 -4.46 -0.75 0.84
N GLN A 59 -3.30 -1.33 0.53
CA GLN A 59 -2.19 -0.59 -0.12
C GLN A 59 -2.58 -0.05 -1.50
N LEU A 60 -3.30 -0.82 -2.32
CA LEU A 60 -3.78 -0.34 -3.63
C LEU A 60 -4.79 0.80 -3.49
N ILE A 61 -5.76 0.68 -2.58
CA ILE A 61 -6.77 1.70 -2.31
C ILE A 61 -6.11 2.98 -1.79
N LEU A 62 -5.20 2.87 -0.82
CA LEU A 62 -4.47 4.02 -0.31
C LEU A 62 -3.57 4.66 -1.36
N GLY A 63 -2.88 3.87 -2.17
CA GLY A 63 -2.02 4.36 -3.25
C GLY A 63 -2.82 5.13 -4.32
N THR A 64 -3.97 4.60 -4.71
CA THR A 64 -4.88 5.28 -5.65
C THR A 64 -5.51 6.54 -5.06
N LEU A 65 -5.92 6.53 -3.79
CA LEU A 65 -6.39 7.73 -3.06
C LEU A 65 -5.32 8.82 -2.95
N LEU A 66 -4.07 8.43 -2.68
CA LEU A 66 -2.92 9.34 -2.62
C LEU A 66 -2.68 10.03 -3.96
N ILE A 67 -2.74 9.28 -5.07
CA ILE A 67 -2.59 9.81 -6.43
C ILE A 67 -3.78 10.67 -6.84
N SER A 68 -5.01 10.23 -6.54
CA SER A 68 -6.26 10.95 -6.85
C SER A 68 -6.32 12.32 -6.19
N GLY A 69 -5.58 12.50 -5.10
CA GLY A 69 -5.43 13.79 -4.45
C GLY A 69 -6.56 14.12 -3.47
N TYR A 70 -7.55 13.24 -3.31
CA TYR A 70 -8.78 13.42 -2.55
C TYR A 70 -8.55 13.85 -1.09
N LEU A 71 -7.43 13.41 -0.48
CA LEU A 71 -7.11 13.67 0.93
C LEU A 71 -6.27 14.93 1.20
N ALA A 72 -5.92 15.75 0.19
CA ALA A 72 -5.14 16.99 0.42
C ALA A 72 -5.86 18.24 -0.08
N LYS A 73 -7.19 18.20 -0.09
CA LYS A 73 -8.04 19.37 -0.19
C LYS A 73 -8.45 19.78 1.21
#